data_AF-A0A8T5FAC4-F1
#
_entry.id   AF-A0A8T5FAC4-F1
#
_cell.length_a   1.000
_cell.length_b   1.000
_cell.length_c   1.000
_cell.angle_alpha   90.00
_cell.angle_beta   90.00
_cell.angle_gamma   90.00
#
_symmetry.space_group_name_H-M   'P 1'
#
loop_
_entity.id
_entity.type
_entity.pdbx_description
1 polymer ?
#
loop_
_entity_poly.entity_id
_entity_poly.type
_entity_poly.pdbx_seq_one_letter_code
_entity_poly.pdbx_strand_id
1 'polypeptide(L)'
;MDAQSLRSTIKTCRDLMRKDEGLSSDVERLPQFSWMLFLKCFHDHEVRREKKSKKYKRILPNNLRWENWTNPKNIPDSKLITFVNGTLFPSLADLDGNDASTQKQHISSMFKGFKNSVQSPSILRQIIEKIDTLSFASSDDIHTMAKMYEDMLIEMKDASGQNGEFYTARPLIRFIVNVTKPSLKKKETVLDPASGTGGFLSESLDYMNKQAKTSAEKKQLYEKTLFGFEKKPLPYLLGMMNLMLHEIDDPNITKRNTLATPFSDITEKEKFDVIITNPPFG
;
A
#
# COMPACT_ATOMS: atom_id res chain seq x y z
N MET A 1 -7.31 -1.23 -20.28
CA MET A 1 -7.18 -2.70 -20.22
C MET A 1 -8.56 -3.22 -19.85
N ASP A 2 -8.98 -4.42 -20.23
CA ASP A 2 -10.22 -4.96 -19.68
C ASP A 2 -9.95 -5.68 -18.34
N ALA A 3 -10.96 -5.80 -17.48
CA ALA A 3 -10.84 -6.42 -16.17
C ALA A 3 -10.36 -7.89 -16.23
N GLN A 4 -10.56 -8.56 -17.36
CA GLN A 4 -10.16 -9.94 -17.58
C GLN A 4 -8.64 -10.06 -17.83
N SER A 5 -8.08 -9.15 -18.61
CA SER A 5 -6.64 -9.03 -18.86
C SER A 5 -5.88 -8.69 -17.56
N LEU A 6 -6.44 -7.80 -16.74
CA LEU A 6 -5.88 -7.48 -15.42
C LEU A 6 -5.84 -8.71 -14.50
N ARG A 7 -6.96 -9.46 -14.45
CA ARG A 7 -7.04 -10.72 -13.69
C ARG A 7 -6.01 -11.74 -14.14
N SER A 8 -5.87 -11.88 -15.46
CA SER A 8 -4.89 -12.78 -16.08
C SER A 8 -3.45 -12.40 -15.71
N THR A 9 -3.15 -11.10 -15.68
CA THR A 9 -1.83 -10.58 -15.32
C THR A 9 -1.47 -10.92 -13.88
N ILE A 10 -2.36 -10.64 -12.93
CA ILE A 10 -2.13 -10.96 -11.52
C ILE A 10 -2.00 -12.47 -11.31
N LYS A 11 -2.86 -13.27 -11.96
CA LYS A 11 -2.74 -14.74 -11.93
C LYS A 11 -1.38 -15.21 -12.43
N THR A 12 -0.90 -14.65 -13.54
CA THR A 12 0.41 -14.97 -14.12
C THR A 12 1.54 -14.62 -13.15
N CYS A 13 1.50 -13.45 -12.50
CA CYS A 13 2.48 -13.09 -11.47
C CYS A 13 2.50 -14.12 -10.34
N ARG A 14 1.34 -14.57 -9.85
CA ARG A 14 1.24 -15.60 -8.81
C ARG A 14 1.81 -16.94 -9.26
N ASP A 15 1.51 -17.36 -10.50
CA ASP A 15 2.02 -18.60 -11.05
C ASP A 15 3.55 -18.58 -11.25
N LEU A 16 4.11 -17.41 -11.58
CA LEU A 16 5.56 -17.20 -11.60
C LEU A 16 6.17 -17.28 -10.20
N MET A 17 5.55 -16.63 -9.20
CA MET A 17 6.02 -16.68 -7.82
C MET A 17 6.00 -18.10 -7.23
N ARG A 18 5.05 -18.95 -7.63
CA ARG A 18 5.01 -20.38 -7.21
C ARG A 18 6.19 -21.20 -7.72
N LYS A 19 6.88 -20.73 -8.77
CA LYS A 19 8.07 -21.40 -9.32
C LYS A 19 9.37 -20.93 -8.67
N ASP A 20 9.33 -19.90 -7.83
CA ASP A 20 10.52 -19.39 -7.14
C ASP A 20 10.75 -20.18 -5.84
N GLU A 21 11.95 -20.72 -5.67
CA GLU A 21 12.32 -21.52 -4.50
C GLU A 21 12.30 -20.72 -3.19
N GLY A 22 12.42 -19.39 -3.27
CA GLY A 22 12.32 -18.50 -2.12
C GLY A 22 10.89 -18.20 -1.65
N LEU A 23 9.85 -18.70 -2.34
CA LEU A 23 8.44 -18.35 -2.10
C LEU A 23 7.56 -19.59 -1.95
N SER A 24 7.54 -20.17 -0.75
CA SER A 24 6.83 -21.40 -0.41
C SER A 24 5.33 -21.20 -0.14
N SER A 25 4.91 -20.05 0.39
CA SER A 25 3.52 -19.79 0.79
C SER A 25 2.98 -18.43 0.34
N ASP A 26 1.66 -18.23 0.37
CA ASP A 26 1.06 -16.93 0.04
C ASP A 26 1.42 -15.83 1.05
N VAL A 27 1.79 -16.22 2.28
CA VAL A 27 2.38 -15.33 3.30
C VAL A 27 3.72 -14.75 2.83
N GLU A 28 4.46 -15.45 1.99
CA GLU A 28 5.72 -14.96 1.42
C GLU A 28 5.49 -14.26 0.07
N ARG A 29 4.56 -14.75 -0.75
CA ARG A 29 4.29 -14.21 -2.10
C ARG A 29 3.61 -12.86 -2.10
N LEU A 30 2.55 -12.68 -1.30
CA LEU A 30 1.80 -11.42 -1.28
C LEU A 30 2.67 -10.21 -0.89
N PRO A 31 3.54 -10.28 0.13
CA PRO A 31 4.47 -9.18 0.40
C PRO A 31 5.37 -8.85 -0.78
N GLN A 32 5.91 -9.87 -1.48
CA GLN A 32 6.77 -9.63 -2.65
C GLN A 32 6.00 -8.95 -3.78
N PHE A 33 4.78 -9.41 -4.05
CA PHE A 33 3.90 -8.75 -5.02
C PHE A 33 3.60 -7.30 -4.62
N SER A 34 3.34 -7.06 -3.34
CA SER A 34 2.89 -5.77 -2.82
C SER A 34 3.94 -4.68 -2.93
N TRP A 35 5.22 -4.94 -2.63
CA TRP A 35 6.24 -3.90 -2.77
C TRP A 35 6.51 -3.54 -4.24
N MET A 36 6.46 -4.54 -5.14
CA MET A 36 6.61 -4.28 -6.59
C MET A 36 5.44 -3.46 -7.11
N LEU A 37 4.22 -3.85 -6.73
CA LEU A 37 3.00 -3.14 -7.10
C LEU A 37 3.02 -1.71 -6.53
N PHE A 38 3.49 -1.53 -5.29
CA PHE A 38 3.65 -0.23 -4.65
C PHE A 38 4.58 0.68 -5.45
N LEU A 39 5.78 0.20 -5.81
CA LEU A 39 6.73 1.01 -6.58
C LEU A 39 6.22 1.37 -7.98
N LYS A 40 5.52 0.46 -8.66
CA LYS A 40 4.88 0.75 -9.95
C LYS A 40 3.77 1.79 -9.80
N CYS A 41 2.87 1.57 -8.84
CA CYS A 41 1.76 2.48 -8.56
C CYS A 41 2.30 3.87 -8.24
N PHE A 42 3.25 3.96 -7.31
CA PHE A 42 3.94 5.19 -6.94
C PHE A 42 4.56 5.91 -8.14
N HIS A 43 5.29 5.18 -8.99
CA HIS A 43 5.87 5.72 -10.22
C HIS A 43 4.79 6.36 -11.13
N ASP A 44 3.67 5.65 -11.37
CA ASP A 44 2.58 6.19 -12.20
C ASP A 44 1.98 7.46 -11.59
N HIS A 45 1.86 7.52 -10.25
CA HIS A 45 1.45 8.74 -9.55
C HIS A 45 2.43 9.89 -9.75
N GLU A 46 3.74 9.65 -9.64
CA GLU A 46 4.76 10.67 -9.88
C GLU A 46 4.73 11.19 -11.32
N VAL A 47 4.64 10.31 -12.32
CA VAL A 47 4.53 10.67 -13.73
C VAL A 47 3.30 11.55 -13.98
N ARG A 48 2.16 11.21 -13.36
CA ARG A 48 0.93 12.00 -13.49
C ARG A 48 1.07 13.39 -12.86
N ARG A 49 1.72 13.50 -11.70
CA ARG A 49 1.98 14.77 -11.01
C ARG A 49 2.94 15.65 -11.79
N GLU A 50 4.00 15.07 -12.33
CA GLU A 50 4.97 15.76 -13.21
C GLU A 50 4.30 16.32 -14.47
N LYS A 51 3.41 15.54 -15.11
CA LYS A 51 2.62 16.01 -16.27
C LYS A 51 1.66 17.15 -15.91
N LYS A 52 1.08 17.13 -14.71
CA LYS A 52 0.14 18.17 -14.23
C LYS A 52 0.84 19.45 -13.77
N SER A 53 2.08 19.36 -13.28
CA SER A 53 2.82 20.50 -12.73
C SER A 53 4.30 20.42 -13.07
N LYS A 54 4.78 21.36 -13.89
CA LYS A 54 6.20 21.52 -14.21
C LYS A 54 7.08 21.81 -12.99
N LYS A 55 6.50 22.20 -11.85
CA LYS A 55 7.20 22.44 -10.59
C LYS A 55 7.38 21.17 -9.76
N TYR A 56 6.62 20.11 -10.05
CA TYR A 56 6.74 18.85 -9.33
C TYR A 56 8.10 18.21 -9.63
N LYS A 57 8.83 17.88 -8.57
CA LYS A 57 10.06 17.10 -8.66
C LYS A 57 9.76 15.72 -8.11
N ARG A 58 10.11 14.69 -8.87
CA ARG A 58 9.95 13.30 -8.42
C ARG A 58 10.74 13.06 -7.15
N ILE A 59 10.12 12.33 -6.22
CA ILE A 59 10.64 12.00 -4.90
C ILE A 59 11.80 11.02 -5.02
N LEU A 60 11.68 10.02 -5.91
CA LEU A 60 12.73 9.03 -6.09
C LEU A 60 13.86 9.56 -6.99
N PRO A 61 15.14 9.39 -6.57
CA PRO A 61 16.31 9.57 -7.43
C PRO A 61 16.18 8.74 -8.71
N ASN A 62 16.75 9.24 -9.81
CA ASN A 62 16.54 8.66 -11.15
C ASN A 62 16.82 7.15 -11.19
N ASN A 63 17.93 6.69 -10.62
CA ASN A 63 18.31 5.28 -10.57
C ASN A 63 17.35 4.37 -9.79
N LEU A 64 16.50 4.92 -8.91
CA LEU A 64 15.55 4.16 -8.09
C LEU A 64 14.12 4.17 -8.66
N ARG A 65 13.87 4.96 -9.72
CA ARG A 65 12.54 5.03 -10.33
C ARG A 65 12.26 3.77 -11.13
N TRP A 66 11.01 3.30 -11.06
CA TRP A 66 10.55 2.06 -11.67
C TRP A 66 11.11 1.86 -13.08
N GLU A 67 10.88 2.79 -14.01
CA GLU A 67 11.25 2.71 -15.42
C GLU A 67 12.76 2.52 -15.68
N ASN A 68 13.61 2.90 -14.72
CA ASN A 68 15.05 2.86 -14.92
C ASN A 68 15.63 1.52 -14.48
N TRP A 69 15.32 1.04 -13.28
CA TRP A 69 15.91 -0.20 -12.79
C TRP A 69 15.20 -1.45 -13.33
N THR A 70 13.94 -1.34 -13.76
CA THR A 70 13.21 -2.45 -14.39
C THR A 70 13.57 -2.65 -15.86
N ASN A 71 14.31 -1.72 -16.47
CA ASN A 71 14.78 -1.86 -17.84
C ASN A 71 15.99 -2.82 -17.92
N PRO A 72 15.92 -3.94 -18.67
CA PRO A 72 17.02 -4.89 -18.80
C PRO A 72 18.30 -4.30 -19.37
N LYS A 73 18.21 -3.20 -20.14
CA LYS A 73 19.37 -2.48 -20.68
C LYS A 73 20.19 -1.78 -19.59
N ASN A 74 19.52 -1.34 -18.52
CA ASN A 74 20.16 -0.65 -17.41
C ASN A 74 20.63 -1.65 -16.36
N ILE A 75 19.75 -2.59 -15.97
CA ILE A 75 20.04 -3.64 -15.00
C ILE A 75 19.71 -4.99 -15.65
N PRO A 76 20.73 -5.75 -16.11
CA PRO A 76 20.54 -7.10 -16.63
C PRO A 76 20.02 -8.05 -15.55
N ASP A 77 19.33 -9.12 -15.95
CA ASP A 77 18.74 -10.11 -15.04
C ASP A 77 19.76 -10.67 -14.04
N SER A 78 20.97 -11.00 -14.49
CA SER A 78 22.05 -11.52 -13.63
C SER A 78 22.45 -10.59 -12.48
N LYS A 79 22.12 -9.29 -12.57
CA LYS A 79 22.40 -8.28 -11.53
C LYS A 79 21.14 -7.81 -10.79
N LEU A 80 19.95 -8.23 -11.22
CA LEU A 80 18.69 -7.67 -10.75
C LEU A 80 18.48 -7.90 -9.24
N ILE A 81 18.67 -9.14 -8.77
CA ILE A 81 18.55 -9.47 -7.33
C ILE A 81 19.59 -8.70 -6.50
N THR A 82 20.83 -8.64 -6.97
CA THR A 82 21.90 -7.89 -6.29
C THR A 82 21.58 -6.40 -6.21
N PHE A 83 21.03 -5.81 -7.28
CA PHE A 83 20.60 -4.42 -7.28
C PHE A 83 19.43 -4.19 -6.30
N VAL A 84 18.42 -5.07 -6.32
CA VAL A 84 17.26 -4.95 -5.42
C VAL A 84 17.71 -5.01 -3.95
N ASN A 85 18.52 -6.01 -3.61
CA ASN A 85 18.92 -6.26 -2.23
C ASN A 85 20.01 -5.30 -1.74
N GLY A 86 20.96 -4.95 -2.60
CA GLY A 86 22.16 -4.18 -2.24
C GLY A 86 22.06 -2.68 -2.53
N THR A 87 21.07 -2.23 -3.31
CA THR A 87 20.96 -0.82 -3.69
C THR A 87 19.54 -0.30 -3.53
N LEU A 88 18.55 -0.90 -4.18
CA LEU A 88 17.17 -0.39 -4.17
C LEU A 88 16.60 -0.34 -2.75
N PHE A 89 16.55 -1.48 -2.06
CA PHE A 89 15.93 -1.55 -0.73
C PHE A 89 16.68 -0.70 0.31
N PRO A 90 18.02 -0.78 0.42
CA PRO A 90 18.77 0.10 1.33
C PRO A 90 18.55 1.59 1.04
N SER A 91 18.56 2.00 -0.24
CA SER A 91 18.39 3.42 -0.60
C SER A 91 16.96 3.91 -0.34
N LEU A 92 15.95 3.06 -0.55
CA LEU A 92 14.56 3.40 -0.21
C LEU A 92 14.36 3.46 1.30
N ALA A 93 15.00 2.57 2.06
CA ALA A 93 14.97 2.59 3.52
C ALA A 93 15.63 3.85 4.12
N ASP A 94 16.59 4.46 3.42
CA ASP A 94 17.30 5.68 3.84
C ASP A 94 16.79 6.97 3.15
N LEU A 95 15.61 6.90 2.51
CA LEU A 95 15.10 8.00 1.66
C LEU A 95 14.72 9.27 2.44
N ASP A 96 14.42 9.16 3.74
CA ASP A 96 13.97 10.26 4.60
C ASP A 96 15.09 11.28 4.88
N GLY A 97 16.34 10.84 5.03
CA GLY A 97 17.48 11.74 5.28
C GLY A 97 17.18 12.78 6.38
N ASN A 98 17.35 14.08 6.07
CA ASN A 98 16.99 15.22 6.93
C ASN A 98 15.67 15.92 6.51
N ASP A 99 14.95 15.38 5.51
CA ASP A 99 13.81 16.04 4.87
C ASP A 99 12.49 15.38 5.34
N ALA A 100 11.74 16.09 6.17
CA ALA A 100 10.56 15.58 6.87
C ALA A 100 9.30 15.45 5.99
N SER A 101 9.42 15.20 4.69
CA SER A 101 8.24 14.97 3.87
C SER A 101 7.59 13.65 4.24
N THR A 102 6.30 13.70 4.56
CA THR A 102 5.52 12.54 5.04
C THR A 102 5.64 11.34 4.07
N GLN A 103 5.62 11.61 2.76
CA GLN A 103 5.70 10.56 1.75
C GLN A 103 7.08 9.87 1.68
N LYS A 104 8.20 10.59 1.90
CA LYS A 104 9.53 9.96 1.99
C LYS A 104 9.64 9.09 3.25
N GLN A 105 9.09 9.57 4.37
CA GLN A 105 9.06 8.81 5.63
C GLN A 105 8.23 7.54 5.50
N HIS A 106 7.10 7.59 4.78
CA HIS A 106 6.30 6.41 4.46
C HIS A 106 7.11 5.37 3.68
N ILE A 107 7.75 5.78 2.57
CA ILE A 107 8.59 4.88 1.75
C ILE A 107 9.74 4.30 2.60
N SER A 108 10.47 5.15 3.31
CA SER A 108 11.53 4.72 4.22
C SER A 108 11.04 3.69 5.24
N SER A 109 9.89 3.96 5.87
CA SER A 109 9.29 3.07 6.86
C SER A 109 8.85 1.72 6.28
N MET A 110 8.40 1.68 5.02
CA MET A 110 8.04 0.44 4.32
C MET A 110 9.26 -0.44 4.09
N PHE A 111 10.36 0.12 3.59
CA PHE A 111 11.55 -0.65 3.23
C PHE A 111 12.48 -0.91 4.43
N LYS A 112 12.37 -0.13 5.52
CA LYS A 112 13.04 -0.42 6.81
C LYS A 112 12.56 -1.76 7.39
N GLY A 113 13.43 -2.76 7.29
CA GLY A 113 13.20 -4.12 7.80
C GLY A 113 12.46 -5.06 6.85
N PHE A 114 12.15 -4.61 5.63
CA PHE A 114 11.56 -5.47 4.60
C PHE A 114 12.67 -6.16 3.79
N LYS A 115 12.46 -7.44 3.46
CA LYS A 115 13.44 -8.25 2.72
C LYS A 115 12.81 -8.80 1.44
N ASN A 116 13.56 -8.71 0.36
CA ASN A 116 13.22 -9.43 -0.86
C ASN A 116 13.50 -10.92 -0.63
N SER A 117 12.51 -11.75 -0.94
CA SER A 117 12.59 -13.21 -0.81
C SER A 117 12.62 -13.93 -2.16
N VAL A 118 12.42 -13.19 -3.27
CA VAL A 118 12.56 -13.76 -4.63
C VAL A 118 14.03 -14.10 -4.84
N GLN A 119 14.32 -15.33 -5.25
CA GLN A 119 15.69 -15.81 -5.47
C GLN A 119 16.07 -15.84 -6.95
N SER A 120 15.14 -16.17 -7.84
CA SER A 120 15.42 -16.30 -9.27
C SER A 120 15.35 -14.92 -9.97
N PRO A 121 16.46 -14.45 -10.57
CA PRO A 121 16.44 -13.17 -11.26
C PRO A 121 15.54 -13.17 -12.50
N SER A 122 15.44 -14.30 -13.19
CA SER A 122 14.55 -14.45 -14.35
C SER A 122 13.07 -14.41 -13.95
N ILE A 123 12.71 -15.04 -12.82
CA ILE A 123 11.34 -14.97 -12.31
C ILE A 123 11.01 -13.55 -11.90
N LEU A 124 11.91 -12.87 -11.17
CA LEU A 124 11.72 -11.48 -10.78
C LEU A 124 11.51 -10.58 -12.00
N ARG A 125 12.33 -10.74 -13.06
CA ARG A 125 12.16 -10.00 -14.32
C ARG A 125 10.78 -10.21 -14.92
N GLN A 126 10.37 -11.46 -15.07
CA GLN A 126 9.08 -11.79 -15.67
C GLN A 126 7.91 -11.20 -14.87
N ILE A 127 7.98 -11.22 -13.54
CA ILE A 127 6.96 -10.60 -12.68
C ILE A 127 6.93 -9.08 -12.91
N ILE A 128 8.09 -8.43 -12.92
CA ILE A 128 8.22 -6.99 -13.16
C ILE A 128 7.61 -6.62 -14.52
N GLU A 129 7.91 -7.38 -15.58
CA GLU A 129 7.36 -7.14 -16.91
C GLU A 129 5.83 -7.25 -16.93
N LYS A 130 5.25 -8.19 -16.18
CA LYS A 130 3.80 -8.30 -16.03
C LYS A 130 3.23 -7.11 -15.25
N ILE A 131 3.86 -6.72 -14.14
CA ILE A 131 3.44 -5.55 -13.35
C ILE A 131 3.56 -4.27 -14.18
N ASP A 132 4.55 -4.16 -15.07
CA ASP A 132 4.74 -2.98 -15.91
C ASP A 132 3.58 -2.73 -16.88
N THR A 133 2.92 -3.81 -17.33
CA THR A 133 1.71 -3.69 -18.16
C THR A 133 0.49 -3.14 -17.40
N LEU A 134 0.54 -3.11 -16.06
CA LEU A 134 -0.52 -2.57 -15.23
C LEU A 134 -0.60 -1.05 -15.35
N SER A 135 -1.81 -0.55 -15.56
CA SER A 135 -2.11 0.88 -15.66
C SER A 135 -2.89 1.32 -14.43
N PHE A 136 -2.35 2.29 -13.69
CA PHE A 136 -3.03 2.94 -12.56
C PHE A 136 -3.62 4.30 -12.98
N ALA A 137 -4.13 4.38 -14.22
CA ALA A 137 -4.64 5.61 -14.80
C ALA A 137 -6.17 5.72 -14.78
N SER A 138 -6.88 4.59 -14.77
CA SER A 138 -8.36 4.56 -14.77
C SER A 138 -8.89 4.05 -13.43
N SER A 139 -9.97 4.66 -12.93
CA SER A 139 -10.63 4.24 -11.69
C SER A 139 -11.17 2.80 -11.77
N ASP A 140 -11.68 2.38 -12.93
CA ASP A 140 -12.21 1.03 -13.12
C ASP A 140 -11.13 -0.07 -13.01
N ASP A 141 -9.95 0.19 -13.60
CA ASP A 141 -8.79 -0.72 -13.47
C ASP A 141 -8.33 -0.77 -12.00
N ILE A 142 -8.25 0.39 -11.34
CA ILE A 142 -7.86 0.50 -9.93
C ILE A 142 -8.83 -0.25 -9.02
N HIS A 143 -10.15 -0.09 -9.18
CA HIS A 143 -11.16 -0.82 -8.41
C HIS A 143 -11.07 -2.34 -8.62
N THR A 144 -10.80 -2.77 -9.86
CA THR A 144 -10.60 -4.19 -10.13
C THR A 144 -9.35 -4.73 -9.42
N MET A 145 -8.25 -3.97 -9.43
CA MET A 145 -7.03 -4.32 -8.70
C MET A 145 -7.26 -4.36 -7.19
N ALA A 146 -7.96 -3.37 -6.63
CA ALA A 146 -8.30 -3.31 -5.21
C ALA A 146 -9.05 -4.57 -4.77
N LYS A 147 -10.10 -4.96 -5.52
CA LYS A 147 -10.87 -6.17 -5.22
C LYS A 147 -10.00 -7.43 -5.27
N MET A 148 -9.12 -7.55 -6.27
CA MET A 148 -8.24 -8.70 -6.37
C MET A 148 -7.19 -8.75 -5.26
N TYR A 149 -6.66 -7.59 -4.88
CA TYR A 149 -5.72 -7.48 -3.78
C TYR A 149 -6.38 -7.85 -2.45
N GLU A 150 -7.63 -7.44 -2.25
CA GLU A 150 -8.47 -7.85 -1.13
C GLU A 150 -8.71 -9.37 -1.07
N ASP A 151 -9.00 -10.01 -2.21
CA ASP A 151 -9.11 -11.46 -2.29
C ASP A 151 -7.78 -12.14 -1.89
N MET A 152 -6.63 -11.59 -2.34
CA MET A 152 -5.31 -12.10 -1.96
C MET A 152 -5.00 -11.92 -0.46
N LEU A 153 -5.46 -10.84 0.16
CA LEU A 153 -5.32 -10.63 1.61
C LEU A 153 -6.10 -11.69 2.41
N ILE A 154 -7.29 -12.05 1.93
CA ILE A 154 -8.11 -13.13 2.53
C ILE A 154 -7.39 -14.47 2.42
N GLU A 155 -6.90 -14.81 1.23
CA GLU A 155 -6.16 -16.06 0.98
C GLU A 155 -4.88 -16.15 1.83
N MET A 156 -4.14 -15.04 1.96
CA MET A 156 -2.95 -14.97 2.82
C MET A 156 -3.32 -15.22 4.29
N LYS A 157 -4.40 -14.60 4.78
CA LYS A 157 -4.90 -14.79 6.15
C LYS A 157 -5.22 -16.27 6.40
N ASP A 158 -5.96 -16.90 5.50
CA ASP A 158 -6.33 -18.33 5.62
C ASP A 158 -5.10 -19.25 5.57
N ALA A 159 -4.07 -18.91 4.78
CA ALA A 159 -2.83 -19.68 4.67
C ALA A 159 -1.87 -19.50 5.86
N SER A 160 -1.94 -18.39 6.59
CA SER A 160 -0.93 -18.04 7.61
C SER A 160 -0.99 -18.88 8.88
N GLY A 161 -2.09 -19.57 9.17
CA GLY A 161 -2.30 -20.35 10.40
C GLY A 161 -2.32 -19.50 11.70
N GLN A 162 -1.88 -18.24 11.63
CA GLN A 162 -2.01 -17.24 12.68
C GLN A 162 -3.43 -16.68 12.57
N ASN A 163 -4.25 -16.94 13.59
CA ASN A 163 -5.68 -16.61 13.65
C ASN A 163 -6.00 -15.10 13.45
N GLY A 164 -5.87 -14.59 12.23
CA GLY A 164 -6.34 -13.26 11.87
C GLY A 164 -5.63 -12.08 12.54
N GLU A 165 -4.37 -12.20 12.97
CA GLU A 165 -3.65 -11.15 13.74
C GLU A 165 -3.75 -9.74 13.15
N PHE A 166 -3.95 -9.59 11.83
CA PHE A 166 -4.02 -8.28 11.15
C PHE A 166 -5.21 -8.14 10.19
N TYR A 167 -6.17 -9.07 10.24
CA TYR A 167 -7.29 -9.08 9.30
C TYR A 167 -8.63 -9.23 10.03
N THR A 168 -9.50 -8.24 9.82
CA THR A 168 -10.89 -8.29 10.26
C THR A 168 -11.81 -8.64 9.09
N ALA A 169 -12.75 -9.57 9.32
CA ALA A 169 -13.69 -10.01 8.29
C ALA A 169 -14.49 -8.83 7.70
N ARG A 170 -14.55 -8.72 6.36
CA ARG A 170 -15.23 -7.61 5.67
C ARG A 170 -16.70 -7.43 6.06
N PRO A 171 -17.50 -8.48 6.29
CA PRO A 171 -18.87 -8.29 6.78
C PRO A 171 -18.93 -7.57 8.13
N LEU A 172 -17.99 -7.86 9.04
CA LEU A 172 -17.91 -7.19 10.33
C LEU A 172 -17.47 -5.72 10.19
N ILE A 173 -16.45 -5.46 9.37
CA ILE A 173 -16.01 -4.09 9.07
C ILE A 173 -17.17 -3.27 8.50
N ARG A 174 -17.86 -3.80 7.48
CA ARG A 174 -19.03 -3.16 6.86
C ARG A 174 -20.12 -2.86 7.87
N PHE A 175 -20.43 -3.81 8.73
CA PHE A 175 -21.41 -3.61 9.78
C PHE A 175 -21.02 -2.45 10.69
N ILE A 176 -19.79 -2.46 11.22
CA ILE A 176 -19.30 -1.42 12.15
C ILE A 176 -19.29 -0.04 11.47
N VAL A 177 -18.77 0.08 10.24
CA VAL A 177 -18.75 1.35 9.50
C VAL A 177 -20.17 1.87 9.23
N ASN A 178 -21.10 0.99 8.85
CA ASN A 178 -22.50 1.38 8.60
C ASN A 178 -23.25 1.83 9.85
N VAL A 179 -22.89 1.29 11.03
CA VAL A 179 -23.48 1.72 12.31
C VAL A 179 -22.82 3.02 12.80
N THR A 180 -21.50 3.15 12.63
CA THR A 180 -20.72 4.33 13.05
C THR A 180 -21.04 5.56 12.21
N LYS A 181 -21.32 5.37 10.91
CA LYS A 181 -21.75 6.42 9.96
C LYS A 181 -20.81 7.65 9.90
N PRO A 182 -19.50 7.46 9.63
CA PRO A 182 -18.58 8.58 9.50
C PRO A 182 -19.04 9.58 8.43
N SER A 183 -18.96 10.87 8.73
CA SER A 183 -19.62 11.92 7.96
C SER A 183 -18.64 12.89 7.29
N LEU A 184 -18.62 12.84 5.96
CA LEU A 184 -17.85 13.81 5.16
C LEU A 184 -18.45 15.22 5.28
N LYS A 185 -19.78 15.33 5.38
CA LYS A 185 -20.47 16.63 5.52
C LYS A 185 -20.09 17.38 6.80
N LYS A 186 -19.87 16.65 7.89
CA LYS A 186 -19.40 17.20 9.16
C LYS A 186 -17.88 17.37 9.20
N LYS A 187 -17.16 16.91 8.17
CA LYS A 187 -15.69 16.88 8.10
C LYS A 187 -15.08 16.06 9.24
N GLU A 188 -15.76 14.99 9.66
CA GLU A 188 -15.26 14.09 10.70
C GLU A 188 -13.99 13.39 10.23
N THR A 189 -13.02 13.29 11.13
CA THR A 189 -11.77 12.54 10.96
C THR A 189 -11.90 11.14 11.56
N VAL A 190 -11.37 10.14 10.87
CA VAL A 190 -11.45 8.73 11.25
C VAL A 190 -10.06 8.19 11.55
N LEU A 191 -9.90 7.56 12.71
CA LEU A 191 -8.67 6.88 13.11
C LEU A 191 -8.90 5.37 13.28
N ASP A 192 -7.97 4.58 12.74
CA ASP A 192 -7.72 3.20 13.16
C ASP A 192 -6.32 3.08 13.80
N PRO A 193 -6.21 3.04 15.14
CA PRO A 193 -4.93 2.94 15.84
C PRO A 193 -4.25 1.57 15.77
N ALA A 194 -4.87 0.57 15.11
CA ALA A 194 -4.32 -0.75 14.89
C ALA A 194 -4.71 -1.22 13.48
N SER A 195 -4.29 -0.45 12.47
CA SER A 195 -4.91 -0.47 11.15
C SER A 195 -4.72 -1.76 10.36
N GLY A 196 -3.74 -2.60 10.69
CA GLY A 196 -3.47 -3.84 9.98
C GLY A 196 -3.34 -3.59 8.48
N THR A 197 -4.10 -4.34 7.67
CA THR A 197 -4.13 -4.18 6.21
C THR A 197 -5.05 -3.03 5.73
N GLY A 198 -5.44 -2.11 6.61
CA GLY A 198 -6.23 -0.92 6.28
C GLY A 198 -7.72 -1.16 6.06
N GLY A 199 -8.28 -2.30 6.49
CA GLY A 199 -9.66 -2.69 6.16
C GLY A 199 -10.75 -1.73 6.65
N PHE A 200 -10.63 -1.18 7.85
CA PHE A 200 -11.58 -0.16 8.34
C PHE A 200 -11.44 1.16 7.60
N LEU A 201 -10.21 1.54 7.24
CA LEU A 201 -9.94 2.77 6.51
C LEU A 201 -10.47 2.70 5.07
N SER A 202 -10.28 1.59 4.37
CA SER A 202 -10.82 1.41 3.02
C SER A 202 -12.35 1.40 3.00
N GLU A 203 -13.01 0.68 3.93
CA GLU A 203 -14.47 0.68 3.98
C GLU A 203 -15.03 2.05 4.44
N SER A 204 -14.35 2.75 5.34
CA SER A 204 -14.73 4.13 5.71
C SER A 204 -14.61 5.08 4.53
N LEU A 205 -13.56 4.92 3.71
CA LEU A 205 -13.40 5.66 2.47
C LEU A 205 -14.58 5.40 1.54
N ASP A 206 -14.89 4.15 1.24
CA ASP A 206 -16.00 3.77 0.37
C ASP A 206 -17.35 4.29 0.88
N TYR A 207 -17.56 4.28 2.19
CA TYR A 207 -18.75 4.83 2.82
C TYR A 207 -18.85 6.35 2.65
N MET A 208 -17.77 7.07 2.91
CA MET A 208 -17.73 8.54 2.84
C MET A 208 -17.68 9.06 1.40
N ASN A 209 -17.09 8.31 0.47
CA ASN A 209 -16.99 8.69 -0.94
C ASN A 209 -18.39 8.75 -1.60
N LYS A 210 -19.34 7.93 -1.15
CA LYS A 210 -20.76 8.01 -1.54
C LYS A 210 -21.44 9.32 -1.12
N GLN A 211 -20.87 10.04 -0.16
CA GLN A 211 -21.37 11.34 0.31
C GLN A 211 -20.75 12.51 -0.47
N ALA A 212 -19.60 12.31 -1.12
CA ALA A 212 -18.88 13.32 -1.87
C ALA A 212 -19.59 13.63 -3.20
N LYS A 213 -19.83 14.92 -3.46
CA LYS A 213 -20.50 15.40 -4.69
C LYS A 213 -19.55 16.13 -5.63
N THR A 214 -18.43 16.61 -5.10
CA THR A 214 -17.46 17.44 -5.83
C THR A 214 -16.06 16.84 -5.80
N SER A 215 -15.23 17.18 -6.79
CA SER A 215 -13.82 16.78 -6.81
C SER A 215 -13.02 17.33 -5.63
N ALA A 216 -13.42 18.48 -5.08
CA ALA A 216 -12.80 19.07 -3.90
C ALA A 216 -13.09 18.26 -2.62
N GLU A 217 -14.33 17.80 -2.44
CA GLU A 217 -14.71 16.91 -1.32
C GLU A 217 -13.99 15.56 -1.41
N LYS A 218 -13.87 14.99 -2.62
CA LYS A 218 -13.07 13.76 -2.83
C LYS A 218 -11.62 13.97 -2.45
N LYS A 219 -11.01 15.09 -2.87
CA LYS A 219 -9.64 15.43 -2.49
C LYS A 219 -9.47 15.57 -0.98
N GLN A 220 -10.41 16.24 -0.30
CA GLN A 220 -10.39 16.35 1.17
C GLN A 220 -10.50 14.99 1.84
N LEU A 221 -11.36 14.11 1.33
CA LEU A 221 -11.53 12.75 1.82
C LEU A 221 -10.22 11.96 1.72
N TYR A 222 -9.57 11.98 0.55
CA TYR A 222 -8.33 11.24 0.30
C TYR A 222 -7.12 11.78 1.08
N GLU A 223 -7.04 13.09 1.33
CA GLU A 223 -5.83 13.71 1.92
C GLU A 223 -5.91 13.94 3.43
N LYS A 224 -7.10 14.13 4.02
CA LYS A 224 -7.21 14.73 5.37
C LYS A 224 -8.20 14.07 6.32
N THR A 225 -8.80 12.95 5.93
CA THR A 225 -9.95 12.39 6.65
C THR A 225 -9.64 11.07 7.35
N LEU A 226 -8.80 10.22 6.74
CA LEU A 226 -8.53 8.86 7.21
C LEU A 226 -7.11 8.77 7.72
N PHE A 227 -6.95 8.20 8.92
CA PHE A 227 -5.67 8.07 9.62
C PHE A 227 -5.51 6.66 10.17
N GLY A 228 -4.29 6.12 10.10
CA GLY A 228 -3.99 4.78 10.59
C GLY A 228 -2.67 4.69 11.32
N PHE A 229 -2.58 3.81 12.31
CA PHE A 229 -1.32 3.42 12.93
C PHE A 229 -1.12 1.92 12.83
N GLU A 230 0.06 1.51 12.37
CA GLU A 230 0.43 0.10 12.31
C GLU A 230 1.87 -0.11 12.78
N LYS A 231 2.08 -1.08 13.67
CA LYS A 231 3.38 -1.34 14.26
C LYS A 231 4.24 -2.25 13.39
N LYS A 232 3.63 -3.32 12.84
CA LYS A 232 4.38 -4.38 12.15
C LYS A 232 4.65 -3.98 10.69
N PRO A 233 5.89 -4.18 10.18
CA PRO A 233 6.25 -3.77 8.82
C PRO A 233 5.38 -4.37 7.71
N LEU A 234 4.99 -5.64 7.84
CA LEU A 234 4.24 -6.34 6.81
C LEU A 234 2.80 -5.80 6.68
N PRO A 235 1.96 -5.79 7.74
CA PRO A 235 0.62 -5.20 7.66
C PRO A 235 0.66 -3.74 7.21
N TYR A 236 1.67 -2.98 7.64
CA TYR A 236 1.86 -1.60 7.19
C TYR A 236 2.00 -1.49 5.66
N LEU A 237 2.88 -2.29 5.05
CA LEU A 237 3.03 -2.34 3.60
C LEU A 237 1.71 -2.72 2.91
N LEU A 238 1.03 -3.75 3.41
CA LEU A 238 -0.22 -4.23 2.84
C LEU A 238 -1.33 -3.16 2.94
N GLY A 239 -1.42 -2.47 4.07
CA GLY A 239 -2.37 -1.37 4.29
C GLY A 239 -2.09 -0.15 3.42
N MET A 240 -0.83 0.25 3.27
CA MET A 240 -0.42 1.34 2.37
C MET A 240 -0.81 1.01 0.92
N MET A 241 -0.44 -0.18 0.44
CA MET A 241 -0.80 -0.62 -0.91
C MET A 241 -2.32 -0.68 -1.09
N ASN A 242 -3.05 -1.23 -0.11
CA ASN A 242 -4.50 -1.34 -0.18
C ASN A 242 -5.16 0.03 -0.34
N LEU A 243 -4.79 1.02 0.47
CA LEU A 243 -5.33 2.38 0.36
C LEU A 243 -4.94 3.08 -0.94
N MET A 244 -3.72 2.85 -1.45
CA MET A 244 -3.34 3.34 -2.78
C MET A 244 -4.20 2.75 -3.90
N LEU A 245 -4.58 1.47 -3.79
CA LEU A 245 -5.55 0.84 -4.69
C LEU A 245 -6.99 1.34 -4.47
N HIS A 246 -7.27 2.08 -3.40
CA HIS A 246 -8.52 2.80 -3.19
C HIS A 246 -8.38 4.30 -3.56
N GLU A 247 -7.48 4.61 -4.49
CA GLU A 247 -7.23 5.96 -5.05
C GLU A 247 -6.63 6.98 -4.07
N ILE A 248 -6.12 6.55 -2.91
CA ILE A 248 -5.40 7.43 -1.99
C ILE A 248 -3.92 7.49 -2.38
N ASP A 249 -3.53 8.58 -3.04
CA ASP A 249 -2.16 8.82 -3.51
C ASP A 249 -1.08 8.74 -2.40
N ASP A 250 -1.37 9.27 -1.20
CA ASP A 250 -0.46 9.30 -0.05
C ASP A 250 -1.26 9.01 1.23
N PRO A 251 -1.48 7.72 1.56
CA PRO A 251 -2.29 7.37 2.71
C PRO A 251 -1.66 7.83 4.03
N ASN A 252 -2.46 8.45 4.92
CA ASN A 252 -1.99 8.89 6.24
C ASN A 252 -1.91 7.70 7.24
N ILE A 253 -1.15 6.66 6.89
CA ILE A 253 -0.81 5.58 7.83
C ILE A 253 0.62 5.80 8.33
N THR A 254 0.78 5.89 9.64
CA THR A 254 2.09 5.98 10.28
C THR A 254 2.52 4.62 10.82
N LYS A 255 3.73 4.18 10.47
CA LYS A 255 4.34 3.00 11.07
C LYS A 255 4.81 3.33 12.49
N ARG A 256 4.00 3.04 13.51
CA ARG A 256 4.31 3.36 14.91
C ARG A 256 3.71 2.36 15.89
N ASN A 257 4.28 2.30 17.08
CA ASN A 257 3.63 1.67 18.22
C ASN A 257 2.65 2.69 18.84
N THR A 258 1.35 2.50 18.64
CA THR A 258 0.30 3.39 19.17
C THR A 258 0.43 3.62 20.67
N LEU A 259 0.81 2.60 21.44
CA LEU A 259 0.94 2.68 22.90
C LEU A 259 2.28 3.24 23.37
N ALA A 260 3.19 3.63 22.45
CA ALA A 260 4.46 4.24 22.83
C ALA A 260 4.33 5.72 23.23
N THR A 261 3.26 6.40 22.79
CA THR A 261 2.97 7.77 23.20
C THR A 261 2.26 7.77 24.56
N PRO A 262 2.82 8.39 25.61
CA PRO A 262 2.14 8.54 26.89
C PRO A 262 0.81 9.30 26.74
N PHE A 263 -0.19 8.93 27.52
CA PHE A 263 -1.50 9.62 27.48
C PHE A 263 -1.39 11.12 27.78
N SER A 264 -0.45 11.52 28.65
CA SER A 264 -0.16 12.93 28.97
C SER A 264 0.29 13.76 27.78
N ASP A 265 0.82 13.10 26.75
CA ASP A 265 1.45 13.75 25.61
C ASP A 265 0.46 13.88 24.43
N ILE A 266 -0.71 13.23 24.53
CA ILE A 266 -1.78 13.31 23.53
C ILE A 266 -2.43 14.69 23.61
N THR A 267 -2.26 15.47 22.54
CA THR A 267 -2.82 16.82 22.45
C THR A 267 -4.17 16.86 21.73
N GLU A 268 -4.90 17.99 21.80
CA GLU A 268 -6.13 18.20 21.01
C GLU A 268 -5.92 17.99 19.50
N LYS A 269 -4.69 18.17 19.00
CA LYS A 269 -4.34 17.96 17.59
C LYS A 269 -4.27 16.48 17.19
N GLU A 270 -4.23 15.58 18.18
CA GLU A 270 -4.22 14.12 18.00
C GLU A 270 -5.58 13.49 18.33
N LYS A 271 -6.62 14.31 18.50
CA LYS A 271 -8.00 13.83 18.62
C LYS A 271 -8.62 13.62 17.26
N PHE A 272 -9.48 12.61 17.20
CA PHE A 272 -10.24 12.23 16.03
C PHE A 272 -11.71 12.14 16.40
N ASP A 273 -12.59 12.45 15.45
CA ASP A 273 -14.03 12.44 15.67
C ASP A 273 -14.59 11.02 15.78
N VAL A 274 -13.97 10.09 15.02
CA VAL A 274 -14.41 8.71 14.90
C VAL A 274 -13.21 7.78 15.05
N ILE A 275 -13.33 6.78 15.94
CA ILE A 275 -12.35 5.70 16.08
C ILE A 275 -13.03 4.40 15.68
N ILE A 276 -12.46 3.70 14.70
CA ILE A 276 -12.94 2.38 14.27
C ILE A 276 -11.74 1.45 14.14
N THR A 277 -11.72 0.40 14.94
CA THR A 277 -10.52 -0.44 15.07
C THR A 277 -10.84 -1.83 15.61
N ASN A 278 -9.92 -2.76 15.37
CA ASN A 278 -9.88 -4.07 15.98
C ASN A 278 -8.46 -4.29 16.56
N PRO A 279 -8.21 -3.89 17.81
CA PRO A 279 -6.90 -4.03 18.43
C PRO A 279 -6.53 -5.50 18.64
N PRO A 280 -5.23 -5.82 18.80
CA PRO A 280 -4.79 -7.19 19.12
C PRO A 280 -5.46 -7.72 20.40
N PHE A 281 -5.87 -9.00 20.40
CA PHE A 281 -6.60 -9.60 21.53
C PHE A 281 -5.71 -10.07 22.69
N GLY A 282 -4.43 -10.33 22.46
CA GLY A 282 -3.49 -10.83 23.46
C GLY A 282 -2.21 -11.37 22.84
#